data_AF-A0A7R9YHE9-F1
#
_entry.id   AF-A0A7R9YHE9-F1
#
_cell.length_a   1.000
_cell.length_b   1.000
_cell.length_c   1.000
_cell.angle_alpha   90.00
_cell.angle_beta   90.00
_cell.angle_gamma   90.00
#
_symmetry.space_group_name_H-M   'P 1'
#
loop_
_entity.id
_entity.type
_entity.pdbx_description
1 polymer ?
#
loop_
_entity_poly.entity_id
_entity_poly.type
_entity_poly.pdbx_seq_one_letter_code
_entity_poly.pdbx_strand_id
1 'polypeptide(L)'
;STPVASTMVASLARVFLFTLCAHAAAQLPSCEDDTAAHCLGDDADMSAAGIDACLSALGPAGRSESCSTYLRVVDGCKADVEGGGVCATAHQNGETMPCLMQRVKPEQLSDVCQAALPKKVLSDSLQDTFWKDGKRLLSEAEVAQLKGEDAETYERWAKRKSGKKTAKDKDRAYAVKSQKKSQATVVITAQAAAAAAKALAAGDDASEAAQEAALDAAEKEINSDLTGTLKSFSKAEIDGIVATAVAKATKGGGAKGEL
;
A
#
# COMPACT_ATOMS: atom_id res chain seq x y z
N SER A 1 63.94 13.69 37.28
CA SER A 1 63.79 13.77 35.82
C SER A 1 62.53 13.04 35.38
N THR A 2 61.45 13.79 35.17
CA THR A 2 60.24 13.39 34.45
C THR A 2 59.69 14.69 33.85
N PRO A 3 59.49 14.79 32.53
CA PRO A 3 59.01 16.01 31.91
C PRO A 3 57.48 16.11 31.88
N VAL A 4 57.09 17.38 31.87
CA VAL A 4 55.81 18.08 31.75
C VAL A 4 55.10 17.86 30.40
N ALA A 5 53.75 17.92 30.40
CA ALA A 5 52.84 18.64 29.46
C ALA A 5 51.48 17.89 29.38
N SER A 6 50.30 18.38 29.81
CA SER A 6 49.62 19.69 29.76
C SER A 6 49.13 20.09 28.36
N THR A 7 47.80 19.97 28.12
CA THR A 7 46.85 20.90 27.45
C THR A 7 45.53 20.14 27.19
N MET A 8 44.40 20.41 27.86
CA MET A 8 43.44 21.52 27.69
C MET A 8 42.89 21.70 26.27
N VAL A 9 41.62 21.30 26.03
CA VAL A 9 40.55 22.05 25.31
C VAL A 9 39.22 21.47 25.84
N ALA A 10 38.61 21.99 26.91
CA ALA A 10 37.76 23.18 26.99
C ALA A 10 36.53 23.13 26.04
N SER A 11 35.37 22.87 26.65
CA SER A 11 34.02 23.08 26.14
C SER A 11 33.87 24.35 25.30
N LEU A 12 33.21 24.26 24.15
CA LEU A 12 32.51 25.37 23.50
C LEU A 12 31.40 24.79 22.60
N ALA A 13 30.24 25.47 22.64
CA ALA A 13 29.07 25.28 21.77
C ALA A 13 28.10 24.12 22.08
N ARG A 14 27.47 24.20 23.26
CA ARG A 14 25.98 24.20 23.28
C ARG A 14 25.52 25.38 22.43
N VAL A 15 24.45 25.19 21.65
CA VAL A 15 23.56 26.17 20.99
C VAL A 15 23.50 26.00 19.46
N PHE A 16 22.27 25.82 18.97
CA PHE A 16 21.78 25.70 17.58
C PHE A 16 21.98 24.38 16.82
N LEU A 17 21.09 23.41 17.05
CA LEU A 17 20.23 22.88 15.97
C LEU A 17 19.02 22.10 16.51
N PHE A 18 18.25 22.70 17.43
CA PHE A 18 16.82 22.38 17.59
C PHE A 18 16.07 23.18 16.51
N THR A 19 16.36 22.90 15.24
CA THR A 19 15.72 23.55 14.10
C THR A 19 14.68 22.60 13.54
N LEU A 20 13.45 22.80 14.01
CA LEU A 20 12.19 22.44 13.36
C LEU A 20 12.17 21.07 12.66
N CYS A 21 11.94 20.01 13.44
CA CYS A 21 10.94 19.02 13.00
C CYS A 21 9.55 19.66 13.21
N ALA A 22 9.24 20.69 12.42
CA ALA A 22 7.85 21.03 12.16
C ALA A 22 7.33 19.86 11.31
N HIS A 23 6.83 18.85 12.01
CA HIS A 23 6.12 17.74 11.44
C HIS A 23 4.97 18.36 10.65
N ALA A 24 5.08 18.41 9.32
CA ALA A 24 3.91 18.47 8.47
C ALA A 24 3.24 17.09 8.53
N ALA A 25 2.82 16.67 9.73
CA ALA A 25 1.62 15.87 9.81
C ALA A 25 0.59 16.67 9.03
N ALA A 26 0.00 16.10 7.98
CA ALA A 26 -1.11 16.74 7.31
C ALA A 26 -2.15 17.05 8.38
N GLN A 27 -2.21 18.32 8.80
CA GLN A 27 -3.08 18.74 9.89
C GLN A 27 -4.48 18.41 9.43
N LEU A 28 -5.18 17.59 10.22
CA LEU A 28 -6.53 17.17 9.85
C LEU A 28 -7.35 18.43 9.61
N PRO A 29 -8.12 18.49 8.51
CA PRO A 29 -8.88 19.69 8.20
C PRO A 29 -9.80 19.99 9.39
N SER A 30 -9.80 21.23 9.84
CA SER A 30 -10.57 21.70 10.98
C SER A 30 -11.06 23.12 10.73
N CYS A 31 -12.12 23.51 11.44
CA CYS A 31 -12.63 24.88 11.46
C CYS A 31 -12.17 25.66 12.70
N GLU A 32 -11.25 25.14 13.53
CA GLU A 32 -10.90 25.77 14.82
C GLU A 32 -10.41 27.21 14.65
N ASP A 33 -9.54 27.47 13.67
CA ASP A 33 -9.01 28.81 13.41
C ASP A 33 -10.10 29.78 12.93
N ASP A 34 -10.98 29.33 12.02
CA ASP A 34 -12.09 30.15 11.52
C ASP A 34 -13.14 30.41 12.60
N THR A 35 -13.45 29.40 13.43
CA THR A 35 -14.33 29.53 14.58
C THR A 35 -13.75 30.55 15.56
N ALA A 36 -12.47 30.41 15.91
CA ALA A 36 -11.80 31.33 16.84
C ALA A 36 -11.73 32.77 16.32
N ALA A 37 -11.52 32.93 15.01
CA ALA A 37 -11.39 34.25 14.39
C ALA A 37 -12.73 34.97 14.18
N HIS A 38 -13.83 34.22 13.98
CA HIS A 38 -15.08 34.80 13.47
C HIS A 38 -16.33 34.46 14.26
N CYS A 39 -16.31 33.39 15.05
CA CYS A 39 -17.50 32.84 15.69
C CYS A 39 -17.44 32.85 17.23
N LEU A 40 -16.34 33.32 17.83
CA LEU A 40 -16.21 33.51 19.28
C LEU A 40 -16.38 34.99 19.66
N GLY A 41 -17.18 35.28 20.69
CA GLY A 41 -17.43 36.64 21.18
C GLY A 41 -18.46 36.68 22.31
N ASP A 42 -18.58 37.84 22.98
CA ASP A 42 -19.42 38.00 24.19
C ASP A 42 -20.91 37.73 23.96
N ASP A 43 -21.40 37.92 22.72
CA ASP A 43 -22.80 37.68 22.32
C ASP A 43 -22.97 36.46 21.39
N ALA A 44 -21.91 35.67 21.19
CA ALA A 44 -21.95 34.58 20.21
C ALA A 44 -22.56 33.30 20.80
N ASP A 45 -23.38 32.62 20.00
CA ASP A 45 -23.97 31.33 20.35
C ASP A 45 -22.91 30.22 20.26
N MET A 46 -22.38 29.84 21.42
CA MET A 46 -21.36 28.80 21.57
C MET A 46 -21.90 27.37 21.44
N SER A 47 -23.20 27.19 21.17
CA SER A 47 -23.75 25.87 20.86
C SER A 47 -23.20 25.37 19.52
N ALA A 48 -23.18 24.04 19.32
CA ALA A 48 -22.77 23.45 18.04
C ALA A 48 -23.59 24.02 16.86
N ALA A 49 -24.90 24.21 17.05
CA ALA A 49 -25.77 24.81 16.05
C ALA A 49 -25.45 26.29 15.78
N GLY A 50 -25.08 27.06 16.81
CA GLY A 50 -24.67 28.45 16.68
C GLY A 50 -23.35 28.60 15.91
N ILE A 51 -22.37 27.76 16.23
CA ILE A 51 -21.08 27.71 15.53
C ILE A 51 -21.27 27.28 14.07
N ASP A 52 -22.06 26.25 13.79
CA ASP A 52 -22.36 25.82 12.43
C ASP A 52 -23.07 26.89 11.60
N ALA A 53 -24.01 27.63 12.21
CA ALA A 53 -24.69 28.75 11.58
C ALA A 53 -23.72 29.89 11.25
N CYS A 54 -22.81 30.23 12.18
CA CYS A 54 -21.78 31.23 11.96
C CYS A 54 -20.84 30.84 10.80
N LEU A 55 -20.27 29.63 10.86
CA LEU A 55 -19.36 29.12 9.81
C LEU A 55 -20.06 29.02 8.45
N SER A 56 -21.35 28.72 8.43
CA SER A 56 -22.14 28.72 7.20
C SER A 56 -22.32 30.14 6.64
N ALA A 57 -22.55 31.13 7.50
CA ALA A 57 -22.73 32.53 7.12
C ALA A 57 -21.46 33.18 6.54
N LEU A 58 -20.26 32.73 6.95
CA LEU A 58 -18.99 33.16 6.35
C LEU A 58 -18.89 32.83 4.86
N GLY A 59 -19.62 31.80 4.41
CA GLY A 59 -19.61 31.33 3.03
C GLY A 59 -18.24 30.77 2.59
N PRO A 60 -18.10 30.34 1.32
CA PRO A 60 -16.86 29.73 0.83
C PRO A 60 -15.66 30.69 0.76
N ALA A 61 -15.92 31.99 0.56
CA ALA A 61 -14.87 33.00 0.42
C ALA A 61 -14.37 33.56 1.77
N GLY A 62 -15.16 33.42 2.83
CA GLY A 62 -14.82 33.88 4.19
C GLY A 62 -14.27 32.77 5.10
N ARG A 63 -14.09 31.55 4.59
CA ARG A 63 -13.54 30.41 5.33
C ARG A 63 -12.16 30.05 4.81
N SER A 64 -11.30 29.54 5.69
CA SER A 64 -10.07 28.88 5.28
C SER A 64 -10.35 27.65 4.39
N GLU A 65 -9.33 27.25 3.62
CA GLU A 65 -9.40 26.01 2.84
C GLU A 65 -9.55 24.78 3.75
N SER A 66 -8.94 24.81 4.94
CA SER A 66 -9.03 23.75 5.95
C SER A 66 -10.46 23.56 6.43
N CYS A 67 -11.15 24.64 6.83
CA CYS A 67 -12.54 24.56 7.28
C CYS A 67 -13.49 24.21 6.14
N SER A 68 -13.27 24.77 4.95
CA SER A 68 -14.07 24.42 3.77
C SER A 68 -13.94 22.93 3.42
N THR A 69 -12.77 22.34 3.64
CA THR A 69 -12.54 20.91 3.46
C THR A 69 -13.21 20.10 4.56
N TYR A 70 -13.08 20.52 5.83
CA TYR A 70 -13.74 19.87 6.96
C TYR A 70 -15.25 19.78 6.75
N LEU A 71 -15.92 20.90 6.46
CA LEU A 71 -17.36 20.96 6.29
C LEU A 71 -17.84 20.11 5.11
N ARG A 72 -17.08 20.08 4.01
CA ARG A 72 -17.38 19.19 2.87
C ARG A 72 -17.30 17.72 3.25
N VAL A 73 -16.27 17.33 4.01
CA VAL A 73 -16.09 15.94 4.45
C VAL A 73 -17.20 15.53 5.41
N VAL A 74 -17.52 16.36 6.40
CA VAL A 74 -18.59 16.06 7.37
C VAL A 74 -19.95 15.94 6.67
N ASP A 75 -20.25 16.83 5.72
CA ASP A 75 -21.49 16.77 4.93
C ASP A 75 -21.56 15.50 4.05
N GLY A 76 -20.48 15.19 3.33
CA GLY A 76 -20.39 13.99 2.51
C GLY A 76 -20.36 12.67 3.30
N CYS A 77 -19.92 12.71 4.56
CA CYS A 77 -19.84 11.55 5.46
C CYS A 77 -20.98 11.50 6.49
N LYS A 78 -22.06 12.26 6.31
CA LYS A 78 -23.15 12.40 7.30
C LYS A 78 -23.71 11.06 7.77
N ALA A 79 -23.93 10.11 6.86
CA ALA A 79 -24.42 8.78 7.19
C ALA A 79 -23.45 7.95 8.05
N ASP A 80 -22.15 8.23 7.96
CA ASP A 80 -21.10 7.54 8.71
C ASP A 80 -20.80 8.23 10.06
N VAL A 81 -21.15 9.50 10.23
CA VAL A 81 -20.89 10.29 11.45
C VAL A 81 -22.13 10.61 12.29
N GLU A 82 -23.34 10.31 11.80
CA GLU A 82 -24.61 10.45 12.52
C GLU A 82 -25.35 9.11 12.67
N GLY A 83 -26.43 9.09 13.46
CA GLY A 83 -27.45 8.03 13.38
C GLY A 83 -26.99 6.59 13.66
N GLY A 84 -25.84 6.40 14.32
CA GLY A 84 -25.24 5.08 14.57
C GLY A 84 -24.25 4.63 13.49
N GLY A 85 -23.83 5.51 12.59
CA GLY A 85 -22.74 5.27 11.64
C GLY A 85 -21.42 4.91 12.32
N VAL A 86 -20.49 4.35 11.55
CA VAL A 86 -19.21 3.81 12.05
C VAL A 86 -18.35 4.82 12.81
N CYS A 87 -18.53 6.11 12.55
CA CYS A 87 -17.87 7.22 13.22
C CYS A 87 -18.79 8.08 14.10
N ALA A 88 -20.02 7.65 14.37
CA ALA A 88 -20.99 8.45 15.13
C ALA A 88 -20.54 8.80 16.55
N THR A 89 -19.98 7.84 17.27
CA THR A 89 -19.42 8.10 18.62
C THR A 89 -18.21 9.02 18.57
N ALA A 90 -17.36 8.87 17.55
CA ALA A 90 -16.20 9.73 17.40
C ALA A 90 -16.61 11.16 17.06
N HIS A 91 -17.65 11.34 16.25
CA HIS A 91 -18.22 12.65 15.92
C HIS A 91 -18.72 13.40 17.15
N GLN A 92 -19.46 12.72 18.03
CA GLN A 92 -19.94 13.28 19.30
C GLN A 92 -18.80 13.72 20.23
N ASN A 93 -17.63 13.09 20.12
CA ASN A 93 -16.45 13.41 20.91
C ASN A 93 -15.51 14.42 20.23
N GLY A 94 -15.90 15.00 19.09
CA GLY A 94 -15.05 15.91 18.31
C GLY A 94 -13.90 15.22 17.55
N GLU A 95 -13.88 13.88 17.51
CA GLU A 95 -12.87 13.07 16.84
C GLU A 95 -13.32 12.60 15.44
N THR A 96 -14.18 13.36 14.77
CA THR A 96 -14.73 13.04 13.44
C THR A 96 -13.63 12.73 12.43
N MET A 97 -12.69 13.66 12.24
CA MET A 97 -11.63 13.53 11.23
C MET A 97 -10.63 12.40 11.54
N PRO A 98 -10.15 12.22 12.79
CA PRO A 98 -9.37 11.04 13.14
C PRO A 98 -10.10 9.74 12.83
N CYS A 99 -11.40 9.66 13.10
CA CYS A 99 -12.17 8.46 12.80
C CYS A 99 -12.21 8.16 11.30
N LEU A 100 -12.63 9.15 10.51
CA LEU A 100 -12.82 9.01 9.07
C LEU A 100 -11.52 8.80 8.28
N MET A 101 -10.41 9.42 8.72
CA MET A 101 -9.16 9.42 7.95
C MET A 101 -8.08 8.49 8.48
N GLN A 102 -8.19 8.00 9.73
CA GLN A 102 -7.09 7.25 10.37
C GLN A 102 -7.53 5.94 11.05
N ARG A 103 -8.75 5.86 11.58
CA ARG A 103 -9.19 4.70 12.38
C ARG A 103 -10.03 3.71 11.59
N VAL A 104 -10.96 4.20 10.79
CA VAL A 104 -11.90 3.38 10.02
C VAL A 104 -11.32 3.10 8.64
N LYS A 105 -11.42 1.85 8.19
CA LYS A 105 -10.94 1.49 6.86
C LYS A 105 -11.90 2.01 5.79
N PRO A 106 -11.43 2.36 4.58
CA PRO A 106 -12.27 2.94 3.54
C PRO A 106 -13.48 2.07 3.20
N GLU A 107 -13.33 0.74 3.22
CA GLU A 107 -14.39 -0.22 2.88
C GLU A 107 -15.50 -0.29 3.93
N GLN A 108 -15.30 0.32 5.10
CA GLN A 108 -16.30 0.39 6.17
C GLN A 108 -17.10 1.69 6.14
N LEU A 109 -16.75 2.63 5.26
CA LEU A 109 -17.45 3.89 5.04
C LEU A 109 -18.40 3.77 3.87
N SER A 110 -19.46 4.58 3.85
CA SER A 110 -20.35 4.68 2.68
C SER A 110 -19.60 5.18 1.44
N ASP A 111 -20.06 4.77 0.25
CA ASP A 111 -19.47 5.19 -1.03
C ASP A 111 -19.43 6.72 -1.18
N VAL A 112 -20.44 7.40 -0.63
CA VAL A 112 -20.54 8.86 -0.64
C VAL A 112 -19.46 9.48 0.24
N CYS A 113 -19.22 8.91 1.43
CA CYS A 113 -18.16 9.37 2.31
C CYS A 113 -16.77 9.13 1.70
N GLN A 114 -16.54 7.95 1.12
CA GLN A 114 -15.28 7.65 0.41
C GLN A 114 -14.99 8.66 -0.69
N ALA A 115 -16.01 9.08 -1.45
CA ALA A 115 -15.87 10.10 -2.51
C ALA A 115 -15.63 11.52 -1.96
N ALA A 116 -16.12 11.82 -0.75
CA ALA A 116 -15.97 13.12 -0.10
C ALA A 116 -14.61 13.29 0.60
N LEU A 117 -13.95 12.19 0.96
CA LEU A 117 -12.63 12.23 1.61
C LEU A 117 -11.56 12.85 0.67
N PRO A 118 -10.64 13.67 1.21
CA PRO A 118 -9.54 14.21 0.41
C PRO A 118 -8.70 13.05 -0.14
N LYS A 119 -8.59 12.97 -1.47
CA LYS A 119 -7.90 11.89 -2.20
C LYS A 119 -6.46 11.61 -1.73
N LYS A 120 -5.83 12.53 -0.99
CA LYS A 120 -4.53 12.31 -0.34
C LYS A 120 -4.52 11.17 0.70
N VAL A 121 -5.67 10.67 1.15
CA VAL A 121 -5.78 9.55 2.10
C VAL A 121 -6.17 8.23 1.41
N LEU A 122 -6.50 8.27 0.12
CA LEU A 122 -6.90 7.11 -0.66
C LEU A 122 -6.05 7.03 -1.94
N SER A 123 -4.96 6.27 -1.84
CA SER A 123 -4.31 5.54 -2.93
C SER A 123 -3.63 6.31 -4.08
N ASP A 124 -2.59 7.10 -3.77
CA ASP A 124 -1.49 7.37 -4.72
C ASP A 124 -0.11 7.15 -4.05
N SER A 125 -0.05 6.36 -2.99
CA SER A 125 1.22 6.10 -2.30
C SER A 125 2.14 5.22 -3.17
N LEU A 126 3.46 5.34 -2.98
CA LEU A 126 4.45 4.44 -3.58
C LEU A 126 4.09 2.96 -3.38
N GLN A 127 3.51 2.64 -2.21
CA GLN A 127 3.13 1.28 -1.84
C GLN A 127 1.93 0.78 -2.64
N ASP A 128 0.89 1.61 -2.79
CA ASP A 128 -0.34 1.20 -3.45
C ASP A 128 -0.23 1.22 -4.98
N THR A 129 0.55 2.16 -5.51
CA THR A 129 0.63 2.40 -6.97
C THR A 129 1.70 1.53 -7.62
N PHE A 130 2.88 1.40 -7.00
CA PHE A 130 4.02 0.79 -7.68
C PHE A 130 4.61 -0.44 -6.97
N TRP A 131 4.40 -0.59 -5.65
CA TRP A 131 4.97 -1.68 -4.85
C TRP A 131 3.94 -2.69 -4.32
N LYS A 132 2.72 -2.68 -4.84
CA LYS A 132 1.65 -3.63 -4.47
C LYS A 132 2.08 -5.08 -4.64
N ASP A 133 2.77 -5.37 -5.75
CA ASP A 133 3.28 -6.72 -6.08
C ASP A 133 4.72 -6.96 -5.58
N GLY A 134 5.23 -6.03 -4.78
CA GLY A 134 6.55 -6.07 -4.18
C GLY A 134 7.49 -4.95 -4.66
N LYS A 135 8.59 -4.77 -3.91
CA LYS A 135 9.53 -3.66 -4.13
C LYS A 135 10.36 -3.84 -5.41
N ARG A 136 9.88 -3.26 -6.52
CA ARG A 136 10.59 -3.19 -7.81
C ARG A 136 11.30 -1.85 -8.02
N LEU A 137 12.27 -1.86 -8.92
CA LEU A 137 12.86 -0.62 -9.43
C LEU A 137 11.84 0.05 -10.34
N LEU A 138 11.68 1.36 -10.18
CA LEU A 138 10.82 2.20 -11.00
C LEU A 138 11.64 2.76 -12.16
N SER A 139 10.98 2.91 -13.31
CA SER A 139 11.51 3.65 -14.44
C SER A 139 11.58 5.14 -14.15
N GLU A 140 12.40 5.90 -14.90
CA GLU A 140 12.54 7.34 -14.69
C GLU A 140 11.20 8.10 -14.78
N ALA A 141 10.31 7.66 -15.68
CA ALA A 141 8.97 8.24 -15.82
C ALA A 141 8.04 7.94 -14.63
N GLU A 142 8.21 6.80 -13.97
CA GLU A 142 7.47 6.44 -12.75
C GLU A 142 8.04 7.15 -11.51
N VAL A 143 9.37 7.31 -11.45
CA VAL A 143 10.02 8.08 -10.38
C VAL A 143 9.59 9.55 -10.43
N ALA A 144 9.43 10.13 -11.62
CA ALA A 144 8.94 11.49 -11.80
C ALA A 144 7.50 11.71 -11.29
N GLN A 145 6.73 10.63 -11.09
CA GLN A 145 5.38 10.70 -10.54
C GLN A 145 5.37 10.67 -9.01
N LEU A 146 6.47 10.25 -8.37
CA LEU A 146 6.60 10.26 -6.91
C LEU A 146 6.76 11.69 -6.39
N LYS A 147 6.12 12.00 -5.27
CA LYS A 147 6.19 13.31 -4.62
C LYS A 147 6.42 13.15 -3.11
N GLY A 148 7.10 14.13 -2.51
CA GLY A 148 7.31 14.20 -1.07
C GLY A 148 8.00 12.95 -0.50
N GLU A 149 7.45 12.41 0.59
CA GLU A 149 8.03 11.28 1.34
C GLU A 149 8.19 9.99 0.52
N ASP A 150 7.37 9.80 -0.52
CA ASP A 150 7.45 8.62 -1.38
C ASP A 150 8.68 8.64 -2.29
N ALA A 151 9.06 9.82 -2.79
CA ALA A 151 10.29 9.99 -3.56
C ALA A 151 11.51 9.69 -2.70
N GLU A 152 11.57 10.23 -1.48
CA GLU A 152 12.68 9.97 -0.54
C GLU A 152 12.74 8.49 -0.10
N THR A 153 11.58 7.88 0.12
CA THR A 153 11.47 6.46 0.47
C THR A 153 11.99 5.58 -0.66
N TYR A 154 11.62 5.89 -1.90
CA TYR A 154 12.11 5.21 -3.08
C TYR A 154 13.63 5.37 -3.24
N GLU A 155 14.17 6.59 -3.16
CA GLU A 155 15.61 6.84 -3.29
C GLU A 155 16.44 6.10 -2.24
N ARG A 156 16.00 6.14 -0.97
CA ARG A 156 16.66 5.41 0.12
C ARG A 156 16.67 3.92 -0.11
N TRP A 157 15.55 3.37 -0.59
CA TRP A 157 15.45 1.95 -0.93
C TRP A 157 16.32 1.60 -2.15
N ALA A 158 16.29 2.40 -3.21
CA ALA A 158 17.05 2.20 -4.44
C ALA A 158 18.57 2.20 -4.15
N LYS A 159 19.04 3.15 -3.33
CA LYS A 159 20.43 3.22 -2.85
C LYS A 159 20.85 2.00 -2.04
N ARG A 160 19.95 1.47 -1.20
CA ARG A 160 20.20 0.21 -0.46
C ARG A 160 20.25 -1.00 -1.39
N LYS A 161 19.43 -1.02 -2.45
CA LYS A 161 19.38 -2.11 -3.42
C LYS A 161 20.61 -2.15 -4.33
N SER A 162 21.18 -0.98 -4.70
CA SER A 162 22.40 -0.86 -5.50
C SER A 162 23.71 -0.97 -4.71
N GLY A 163 23.64 -0.91 -3.37
CA GLY A 163 24.80 -1.10 -2.49
C GLY A 163 25.34 -2.54 -2.48
N LYS A 164 26.56 -2.73 -1.95
CA LYS A 164 27.13 -4.06 -1.71
C LYS A 164 26.22 -4.85 -0.76
N LYS A 165 25.64 -5.95 -1.25
CA LYS A 165 24.79 -6.85 -0.47
C LYS A 165 25.61 -7.57 0.60
N THR A 166 25.11 -7.56 1.83
CA THR A 166 25.67 -8.38 2.92
C THR A 166 25.35 -9.86 2.70
N ALA A 167 26.02 -10.78 3.42
CA ALA A 167 25.70 -12.21 3.35
C ALA A 167 24.23 -12.48 3.71
N LYS A 168 23.73 -11.83 4.77
CA LYS A 168 22.31 -11.92 5.20
C LYS A 168 21.33 -11.46 4.11
N ASP A 169 21.68 -10.41 3.36
CA ASP A 169 20.83 -9.94 2.25
C ASP A 169 20.81 -10.91 1.08
N LYS A 170 21.91 -11.62 0.82
CA LYS A 170 21.98 -12.66 -0.21
C LYS A 170 21.12 -13.86 0.18
N ASP A 171 21.18 -14.30 1.44
CA ASP A 171 20.36 -15.40 1.94
C ASP A 171 18.88 -15.06 1.87
N ARG A 172 18.50 -13.83 2.26
CA ARG A 172 17.12 -13.34 2.14
C ARG A 172 16.67 -13.31 0.68
N ALA A 173 17.51 -12.82 -0.24
CA ALA A 173 17.17 -12.80 -1.66
C ALA A 173 17.01 -14.21 -2.25
N TYR A 174 17.84 -15.15 -1.81
CA TYR A 174 17.71 -16.56 -2.19
C TYR A 174 16.40 -17.17 -1.68
N ALA A 175 16.04 -16.90 -0.42
CA ALA A 175 14.79 -17.37 0.17
C ALA A 175 13.55 -16.83 -0.60
N VAL A 176 13.52 -15.53 -0.90
CA VAL A 176 12.44 -14.93 -1.69
C VAL A 176 12.36 -15.53 -3.08
N LYS A 177 13.50 -15.73 -3.75
CA LYS A 177 13.56 -16.36 -5.07
C LYS A 177 13.05 -17.80 -5.02
N SER A 178 13.46 -18.57 -4.03
CA SER A 178 13.02 -19.96 -3.84
C SER A 178 11.52 -20.04 -3.60
N GLN A 179 10.97 -19.16 -2.76
CA GLN A 179 9.54 -19.08 -2.47
C GLN A 179 8.72 -18.70 -3.72
N LYS A 180 9.16 -17.69 -4.48
CA LYS A 180 8.46 -17.31 -5.72
C LYS A 180 8.50 -18.44 -6.74
N LYS A 181 9.64 -19.12 -6.86
CA LYS A 181 9.77 -20.27 -7.75
C LYS A 181 8.83 -21.40 -7.34
N SER A 182 8.71 -21.72 -6.05
CA SER A 182 7.79 -22.77 -5.60
C SER A 182 6.32 -22.39 -5.82
N GLN A 183 5.95 -21.12 -5.60
CA GLN A 183 4.60 -20.62 -5.89
C GLN A 183 4.26 -20.72 -7.39
N ALA A 184 5.16 -20.25 -8.25
CA ALA A 184 4.99 -20.36 -9.70
C ALA A 184 4.91 -21.84 -10.13
N THR A 185 5.76 -22.72 -9.59
CA THR A 185 5.68 -24.18 -9.86
C THR A 185 4.28 -24.74 -9.55
N VAL A 186 3.64 -24.32 -8.45
CA VAL A 186 2.28 -24.79 -8.10
C VAL A 186 1.25 -24.34 -9.16
N VAL A 187 1.31 -23.07 -9.57
CA VAL A 187 0.39 -22.52 -10.59
C VAL A 187 0.59 -23.21 -11.94
N ILE A 188 1.83 -23.32 -12.39
CA ILE A 188 2.20 -23.98 -13.65
C ILE A 188 1.74 -25.45 -13.62
N THR A 189 2.00 -26.18 -12.53
CA THR A 189 1.58 -27.58 -12.39
C THR A 189 0.06 -27.72 -12.42
N ALA A 190 -0.68 -26.80 -11.81
CA ALA A 190 -2.15 -26.83 -11.83
C ALA A 190 -2.70 -26.59 -13.24
N GLN A 191 -2.16 -25.63 -13.99
CA GLN A 191 -2.57 -25.33 -15.37
C GLN A 191 -2.21 -26.48 -16.31
N ALA A 192 -0.99 -27.02 -16.20
CA ALA A 192 -0.55 -28.18 -16.97
C ALA A 192 -1.41 -29.42 -16.67
N ALA A 193 -1.77 -29.66 -15.41
CA ALA A 193 -2.63 -30.79 -15.04
C ALA A 193 -4.07 -30.62 -15.58
N ALA A 194 -4.60 -29.40 -15.60
CA ALA A 194 -5.91 -29.12 -16.18
C ALA A 194 -5.90 -29.33 -17.71
N ALA A 195 -4.84 -28.93 -18.41
CA ALA A 195 -4.66 -29.17 -19.83
C ALA A 195 -4.53 -30.67 -20.14
N ALA A 196 -3.70 -31.39 -19.37
CA ALA A 196 -3.55 -32.84 -19.48
C ALA A 196 -4.88 -33.58 -19.30
N ALA A 197 -5.68 -33.19 -18.30
CA ALA A 197 -6.98 -33.82 -18.05
C ALA A 197 -7.98 -33.59 -19.19
N LYS A 198 -7.96 -32.40 -19.80
CA LYS A 198 -8.79 -32.10 -20.99
C LYS A 198 -8.38 -32.93 -22.19
N ALA A 199 -7.08 -33.03 -22.47
CA ALA A 199 -6.55 -33.86 -23.55
C ALA A 199 -6.92 -35.34 -23.36
N LEU A 200 -6.76 -35.88 -22.14
CA LEU A 200 -7.19 -37.25 -21.83
C LEU A 200 -8.68 -37.48 -22.08
N ALA A 201 -9.54 -36.51 -21.74
CA ALA A 201 -10.97 -36.62 -21.98
C ALA A 201 -11.35 -36.55 -23.48
N ALA A 202 -10.51 -35.90 -24.30
CA ALA A 202 -10.67 -35.80 -25.75
C ALA A 202 -10.01 -36.96 -26.52
N GLY A 203 -9.16 -37.77 -25.85
CA GLY A 203 -8.38 -38.83 -26.49
C GLY A 203 -7.07 -38.34 -27.11
N ASP A 204 -6.63 -37.12 -26.79
CA ASP A 204 -5.41 -36.49 -27.27
C ASP A 204 -4.18 -36.81 -26.39
N ASP A 205 -2.99 -36.42 -26.84
CA ASP A 205 -1.75 -36.59 -26.07
C ASP A 205 -1.71 -35.64 -24.87
N ALA A 206 -1.84 -36.23 -23.68
CA ALA A 206 -1.85 -35.52 -22.41
C ALA A 206 -0.51 -34.86 -22.06
N SER A 207 0.62 -35.41 -22.55
CA SER A 207 1.96 -34.90 -22.30
C SER A 207 2.23 -33.66 -23.14
N GLU A 208 1.83 -33.67 -24.41
CA GLU A 208 1.96 -32.50 -25.30
C GLU A 208 1.11 -31.33 -24.79
N ALA A 209 -0.16 -31.58 -24.47
CA ALA A 209 -1.06 -30.56 -23.91
C ALA A 209 -0.58 -30.00 -22.56
N ALA A 210 -0.02 -30.85 -21.69
CA ALA A 210 0.58 -30.42 -20.44
C ALA A 210 1.83 -29.56 -20.67
N GLN A 211 2.64 -29.88 -21.67
CA GLN A 211 3.87 -29.18 -21.99
C GLN A 211 3.61 -27.79 -22.54
N GLU A 212 2.67 -27.63 -23.47
CA GLU A 212 2.26 -26.32 -23.99
C GLU A 212 1.72 -25.42 -22.88
N ALA A 213 0.81 -25.95 -22.06
CA ALA A 213 0.25 -25.22 -20.93
C ALA A 213 1.31 -24.86 -19.86
N ALA A 214 2.29 -25.73 -19.62
CA ALA A 214 3.37 -25.43 -18.68
C ALA A 214 4.28 -24.30 -19.17
N LEU A 215 4.57 -24.24 -20.48
CA LEU A 215 5.40 -23.18 -21.07
C LEU A 215 4.68 -21.83 -21.05
N ASP A 216 3.42 -21.79 -21.47
CA ASP A 216 2.58 -20.58 -21.44
C ASP A 216 2.37 -20.06 -20.00
N ALA A 217 2.09 -20.96 -19.05
CA ALA A 217 1.97 -20.61 -17.64
C ALA A 217 3.30 -20.07 -17.06
N ALA A 218 4.43 -20.68 -17.42
CA ALA A 218 5.74 -20.23 -16.96
C ALA A 218 6.07 -18.84 -17.49
N GLU A 219 5.79 -18.57 -18.76
CA GLU A 219 5.97 -17.25 -19.36
C GLU A 219 5.07 -16.20 -18.70
N LYS A 220 3.80 -16.52 -18.42
CA LYS A 220 2.89 -15.64 -17.69
C LYS A 220 3.39 -15.29 -16.29
N GLU A 221 3.85 -16.28 -15.52
CA GLU A 221 4.40 -16.06 -14.17
C GLU A 221 5.70 -15.24 -14.19
N ILE A 222 6.52 -15.40 -15.23
CA ILE A 222 7.73 -14.58 -15.40
C ILE A 222 7.37 -13.13 -15.75
N ASN A 223 6.44 -12.94 -16.67
CA ASN A 223 6.02 -11.61 -17.13
C ASN A 223 5.21 -10.85 -16.08
N SER A 224 4.49 -11.55 -15.20
CA SER A 224 3.79 -10.94 -14.06
C SER A 224 4.73 -10.59 -12.90
N ASP A 225 5.93 -11.18 -12.81
CA ASP A 225 6.93 -10.81 -11.80
C ASP A 225 7.65 -9.51 -12.15
N LEU A 226 7.00 -8.38 -11.88
CA LEU A 226 7.55 -7.04 -12.07
C LEU A 226 8.81 -6.77 -11.22
N THR A 227 9.16 -7.64 -10.28
CA THR A 227 10.38 -7.51 -9.47
C THR A 227 11.63 -8.10 -10.13
N GLY A 228 11.46 -8.90 -11.20
CA GLY A 228 12.54 -9.57 -11.94
C GLY A 228 13.31 -10.61 -11.11
N THR A 229 12.68 -11.16 -10.08
CA THR A 229 13.28 -12.13 -9.16
C THR A 229 13.11 -13.56 -9.62
N LEU A 230 12.00 -13.85 -10.31
CA LEU A 230 11.71 -15.13 -10.94
C LEU A 230 12.53 -15.21 -12.24
N LYS A 231 13.38 -16.23 -12.34
CA LYS A 231 14.13 -16.53 -13.56
C LYS A 231 13.36 -17.55 -14.39
N SER A 232 13.66 -17.59 -15.68
CA SER A 232 13.18 -18.63 -16.60
C SER A 232 13.38 -20.02 -16.02
N PHE A 233 12.35 -20.85 -16.18
CA PHE A 233 12.41 -22.27 -15.83
C PHE A 233 13.30 -22.98 -16.85
N SER A 234 14.17 -23.86 -16.36
CA SER A 234 14.97 -24.71 -17.25
C SER A 234 14.11 -25.80 -17.86
N LYS A 235 14.55 -26.36 -18.98
CA LYS A 235 13.85 -27.46 -19.65
C LYS A 235 13.55 -28.63 -18.70
N ALA A 236 14.55 -29.05 -17.91
CA ALA A 236 14.39 -30.13 -16.94
C ALA A 236 13.34 -29.83 -15.84
N GLU A 237 13.18 -28.55 -15.46
CA GLU A 237 12.16 -28.15 -14.48
C GLU A 237 10.76 -28.19 -15.08
N ILE A 238 10.61 -27.75 -16.33
CA ILE A 238 9.34 -27.88 -17.07
C ILE A 238 9.00 -29.36 -17.28
N ASP A 239 9.95 -30.19 -17.72
CA ASP A 239 9.73 -31.62 -17.91
C ASP A 239 9.26 -32.31 -16.61
N GLY A 240 9.85 -31.94 -15.46
CA GLY A 240 9.42 -32.44 -14.15
C GLY A 240 8.01 -31.97 -13.73
N ILE A 241 7.64 -30.72 -14.07
CA ILE A 241 6.28 -30.20 -13.85
C ILE A 241 5.27 -30.95 -14.72
N VAL A 242 5.59 -31.16 -16.00
CA VAL A 242 4.76 -31.90 -16.95
C VAL A 242 4.54 -33.34 -16.49
N ALA A 243 5.59 -34.04 -16.08
CA ALA A 243 5.48 -35.40 -15.56
C ALA A 243 4.57 -35.47 -14.33
N THR A 244 4.71 -34.51 -13.41
CA THR A 244 3.84 -34.39 -12.22
C THR A 244 2.39 -34.09 -12.59
N ALA A 245 2.17 -33.19 -13.55
CA ALA A 245 0.85 -32.80 -14.03
C ALA A 245 0.11 -33.96 -14.71
N VAL A 246 0.77 -34.70 -15.60
CA VAL A 246 0.21 -35.87 -16.29
C VAL A 246 -0.09 -36.98 -15.29
N ALA A 247 0.80 -37.24 -14.33
CA ALA A 247 0.56 -38.22 -13.26
C ALA A 247 -0.65 -37.85 -12.38
N LYS A 248 -0.89 -36.55 -12.17
CA LYS A 248 -2.06 -36.05 -11.42
C LYS A 248 -3.35 -36.19 -12.22
N ALA A 249 -3.32 -35.86 -13.51
CA ALA A 249 -4.47 -35.97 -14.40
C ALA A 249 -4.92 -37.43 -14.59
N THR A 250 -3.96 -38.36 -14.77
CA THR A 250 -4.26 -39.79 -14.92
C THR A 250 -4.82 -40.42 -13.64
N LYS A 251 -4.32 -40.05 -12.46
CA LYS A 251 -4.85 -40.54 -11.17
C LYS A 251 -6.21 -39.93 -10.80
N GLY A 252 -6.52 -38.71 -11.25
CA GLY A 252 -7.81 -38.06 -11.03
C GLY A 252 -8.95 -38.61 -11.90
N GLY A 253 -8.65 -39.27 -13.02
CA GLY A 253 -9.63 -39.86 -13.94
C GLY A 253 -10.21 -41.22 -13.51
N GLY A 254 -9.64 -41.87 -12.50
CA GLY A 254 -10.03 -43.23 -12.07
C GLY A 254 -11.27 -43.34 -11.17
N ALA A 255 -11.93 -42.23 -10.81
CA ALA A 255 -13.06 -42.22 -9.86
C ALA A 255 -14.45 -42.17 -10.51
N LYS A 256 -14.59 -42.51 -11.80
CA LYS A 256 -15.90 -42.68 -12.47
C LYS A 256 -15.89 -43.96 -13.29
N GLY A 257 -16.23 -45.07 -12.65
CA GLY A 257 -16.31 -46.38 -13.31
C GLY A 257 -16.81 -47.50 -12.41
N GLU A 258 -17.80 -47.25 -11.57
CA GLU A 258 -18.66 -48.31 -11.01
C GLU A 258 -20.12 -47.86 -11.16
N LEU A 259 -20.76 -48.41 -12.19
CA LEU A 259 -22.21 -48.59 -12.34
C LEU A 259 -22.43 -50.08 -12.55
#